data_AF-A0A0D3H1X0-F1
#
_entry.id   AF-A0A0D3H1X0-F1
#
_cell.length_a   1.000
_cell.length_b   1.000
_cell.length_c   1.000
_cell.angle_alpha   90.00
_cell.angle_beta   90.00
_cell.angle_gamma   90.00
#
_symmetry.space_group_name_H-M   'P 1'
#
loop_
_entity.id
_entity.type
_entity.pdbx_description
1 polymer ?
#
loop_
_entity_poly.entity_id
_entity_poly.type
_entity_poly.pdbx_seq_one_letter_code
_entity_poly.pdbx_strand_id
1 'polypeptide(L)'
;MAMLLASLLSPSPLPTTTTSSTSPRAVRLAPAKPLAATLAAVAAAGLLALSPATAAAAAAGEAEFKVYYGTAASAANYGGYGGNASKKDAAEYVYEVPEGWKERLVSKVEKGTNGTDSEFFNPRKRSEREYLTFLAGFRALAPVGAVLDNLALSDVGLQDQIASADGVLSTERRDGGGQLYYEYEIAGAGAHSLISVTCARNKLYAHFVTAPNPEWSRDEAVLRRLHQSFKTVDPAGPPPASS
;
A
#
# COMPACT_ATOMS: atom_id res chain seq x y z
N MET A 1 26.04 -46.19 37.85
CA MET A 1 27.46 -45.87 38.12
C MET A 1 27.80 -44.62 37.32
N ALA A 2 28.24 -43.57 38.03
CA ALA A 2 28.95 -42.38 37.57
C ALA A 2 28.35 -41.45 36.49
N MET A 3 28.07 -40.21 36.95
CA MET A 3 28.21 -38.91 36.28
C MET A 3 29.14 -38.86 35.06
N LEU A 4 28.83 -37.98 34.09
CA LEU A 4 29.69 -36.82 33.82
C LEU A 4 28.95 -35.69 33.06
N LEU A 5 29.09 -34.48 33.59
CA LEU A 5 28.77 -33.20 32.95
C LEU A 5 29.71 -32.94 31.77
N ALA A 6 29.28 -32.12 30.79
CA ALA A 6 30.02 -30.93 30.39
C ALA A 6 29.17 -30.04 29.47
N SER A 7 28.84 -28.86 29.98
CA SER A 7 28.36 -27.69 29.25
C SER A 7 29.56 -26.99 28.62
N LEU A 8 29.47 -26.56 27.35
CA LEU A 8 30.42 -25.64 26.74
C LEU A 8 29.67 -24.51 26.03
N LEU A 9 29.64 -23.37 26.73
CA LEU A 9 29.30 -22.03 26.24
C LEU A 9 30.25 -21.65 25.10
N SER A 10 29.70 -21.19 23.97
CA SER A 10 30.43 -20.42 22.95
C SER A 10 30.22 -18.92 23.18
N PRO A 11 31.27 -18.10 23.26
CA PRO A 11 31.14 -16.65 23.40
C PRO A 11 30.99 -15.95 22.04
N SER A 12 30.00 -15.06 21.94
CA SER A 12 29.83 -14.10 20.85
C SER A 12 30.86 -12.96 20.96
N PRO A 13 31.39 -12.42 19.84
CA PRO A 13 32.25 -11.24 19.86
C PRO A 13 31.43 -9.93 19.98
N LEU A 14 31.87 -9.07 20.89
CA LEU A 14 31.47 -7.66 21.02
C LEU A 14 31.97 -6.85 19.82
N PRO A 15 31.15 -5.97 19.21
CA PRO A 15 31.66 -4.90 18.36
C PRO A 15 32.12 -3.71 19.23
N THR A 16 33.40 -3.40 19.14
CA THR A 16 34.06 -2.27 19.78
C THR A 16 33.55 -0.95 19.19
N THR A 17 33.09 -0.07 20.06
CA THR A 17 32.73 1.32 19.77
C THR A 17 34.01 2.14 19.60
N THR A 18 34.24 2.72 18.42
CA THR A 18 35.24 3.77 18.24
C THR A 18 34.53 5.07 17.94
N THR A 19 34.48 5.92 18.97
CA THR A 19 34.10 7.33 18.89
C THR A 19 35.27 8.11 18.30
N SER A 20 35.15 8.57 17.05
CA SER A 20 36.03 9.61 16.51
C SER A 20 35.27 10.94 16.48
N SER A 21 35.40 11.68 17.57
CA SER A 21 34.99 13.08 17.66
C SER A 21 35.85 13.92 16.69
N THR A 22 35.25 14.42 15.61
CA THR A 22 35.88 15.45 14.80
C THR A 22 35.04 16.72 14.89
N SER A 23 35.63 17.73 15.52
CA SER A 23 35.06 19.05 15.76
C SER A 23 34.75 19.78 14.43
N PRO A 24 33.60 20.46 14.29
CA PRO A 24 33.28 21.20 13.07
C PRO A 24 34.08 22.50 13.01
N ARG A 25 35.02 22.57 12.06
CA ARG A 25 35.74 23.80 11.73
C ARG A 25 34.80 24.74 10.97
N ALA A 26 34.38 25.80 11.66
CA ALA A 26 33.69 26.94 11.06
C ALA A 26 34.53 27.55 9.93
N VAL A 27 34.01 27.52 8.70
CA VAL A 27 34.54 28.28 7.58
C VAL A 27 33.61 29.46 7.32
N ARG A 28 34.25 30.62 7.23
CA ARG A 28 33.67 31.96 7.25
C ARG A 28 32.86 32.26 5.99
N LEU A 29 31.77 32.96 6.23
CA LEU A 29 30.87 33.62 5.27
C LEU A 29 31.53 34.88 4.67
N ALA A 30 31.34 35.12 3.36
CA ALA A 30 31.10 36.43 2.71
C ALA A 30 31.32 36.33 1.18
N PRO A 31 30.79 37.26 0.35
CA PRO A 31 29.56 38.04 0.46
C PRO A 31 28.65 37.86 -0.79
N ALA A 32 27.36 38.14 -0.61
CA ALA A 32 26.39 38.23 -1.69
C ALA A 32 26.70 39.44 -2.61
N LYS A 33 26.60 39.24 -3.93
CA LYS A 33 26.49 40.33 -4.90
C LYS A 33 25.04 40.40 -5.39
N PRO A 34 24.39 41.58 -5.34
CA PRO A 34 23.06 41.76 -5.90
C PRO A 34 23.19 41.99 -7.40
N LEU A 35 22.52 41.19 -8.22
CA LEU A 35 22.25 41.60 -9.59
C LEU A 35 20.87 42.24 -9.63
N ALA A 36 20.87 43.51 -10.00
CA ALA A 36 19.72 44.37 -10.09
C ALA A 36 18.73 43.90 -11.16
N ALA A 37 17.49 44.33 -10.93
CA ALA A 37 16.30 44.17 -11.71
C ALA A 37 16.46 44.46 -13.21
N THR A 38 15.70 43.75 -14.03
CA THR A 38 15.09 44.36 -15.22
C THR A 38 13.66 43.88 -15.33
N LEU A 39 12.75 44.75 -14.89
CA LEU A 39 11.34 44.74 -15.24
C LEU A 39 11.23 45.07 -16.73
N ALA A 40 10.67 44.16 -17.52
CA ALA A 40 10.14 44.49 -18.83
C ALA A 40 8.71 43.97 -18.88
N ALA A 41 7.78 44.83 -18.46
CA ALA A 41 6.37 44.70 -18.77
C ALA A 41 6.19 45.05 -20.25
N VAL A 42 5.68 44.10 -21.03
CA VAL A 42 5.16 44.36 -22.38
C VAL A 42 3.69 43.98 -22.37
N ALA A 43 2.84 45.00 -22.35
CA ALA A 43 1.40 44.89 -22.52
C ALA A 43 1.04 45.36 -23.92
N ALA A 44 0.42 44.49 -24.72
CA ALA A 44 -0.48 44.78 -25.84
C ALA A 44 -1.03 43.42 -26.32
N ALA A 45 -2.24 43.00 -25.92
CA ALA A 45 -3.52 43.36 -26.52
C ALA A 45 -3.73 42.77 -27.92
N GLY A 46 -4.65 41.80 -28.02
CA GLY A 46 -5.33 41.44 -29.26
C GLY A 46 -5.28 39.95 -29.63
N LEU A 47 -6.31 39.19 -29.21
CA LEU A 47 -7.20 38.42 -30.09
C LEU A 47 -8.07 37.49 -29.24
N LEU A 48 -9.34 37.87 -29.09
CA LEU A 48 -10.44 37.00 -28.66
C LEU A 48 -10.63 35.92 -29.73
N ALA A 49 -10.01 34.76 -29.54
CA ALA A 49 -10.41 33.53 -30.20
C ALA A 49 -11.30 32.75 -29.23
N LEU A 50 -12.61 32.80 -29.45
CA LEU A 50 -13.52 31.80 -28.91
C LEU A 50 -13.18 30.46 -29.57
N SER A 51 -12.49 29.59 -28.85
CA SER A 51 -12.37 28.17 -29.17
C SER A 51 -12.65 27.35 -27.92
N PRO A 52 -13.45 26.27 -28.02
CA PRO A 52 -13.96 25.54 -26.88
C PRO A 52 -12.83 24.77 -26.20
N ALA A 53 -12.59 25.04 -24.92
CA ALA A 53 -11.83 24.16 -24.05
C ALA A 53 -12.67 22.93 -23.68
N THR A 54 -12.96 22.10 -24.68
CA THR A 54 -13.31 20.70 -24.48
C THR A 54 -12.01 19.89 -24.47
N ALA A 55 -11.83 19.11 -23.40
CA ALA A 55 -10.98 17.92 -23.32
C ALA A 55 -9.45 18.14 -23.42
N ALA A 56 -8.84 18.62 -22.33
CA ALA A 56 -7.49 18.23 -21.95
C ALA A 56 -7.49 17.25 -20.76
N ALA A 57 -8.56 16.45 -20.63
CA ALA A 57 -8.66 15.31 -19.71
C ALA A 57 -8.60 13.95 -20.44
N ALA A 58 -8.25 13.94 -21.73
CA ALA A 58 -8.25 12.73 -22.57
C ALA A 58 -6.82 12.36 -22.97
N ALA A 59 -6.03 11.85 -22.01
CA ALA A 59 -4.84 11.05 -22.30
C ALA A 59 -4.41 10.12 -21.14
N ALA A 60 -5.27 9.89 -20.14
CA ALA A 60 -5.25 8.59 -19.49
C ALA A 60 -5.92 7.67 -20.50
N GLY A 61 -5.13 6.93 -21.29
CA GLY A 61 -5.68 5.86 -22.12
C GLY A 61 -6.64 5.07 -21.24
N GLU A 62 -7.88 4.89 -21.70
CA GLU A 62 -8.96 4.26 -20.94
C GLU A 62 -8.44 2.93 -20.43
N ALA A 63 -7.97 2.93 -19.17
CA ALA A 63 -7.28 1.78 -18.64
C ALA A 63 -8.35 0.70 -18.53
N GLU A 64 -8.18 -0.40 -19.26
CA GLU A 64 -9.04 -1.54 -19.09
C GLU A 64 -8.69 -2.18 -17.74
N PHE A 65 -9.70 -2.61 -16.99
CA PHE A 65 -9.51 -3.21 -15.67
C PHE A 65 -10.10 -4.60 -15.66
N LYS A 66 -9.37 -5.55 -15.07
CA LYS A 66 -9.85 -6.90 -14.80
C LYS A 66 -10.13 -7.08 -13.32
N VAL A 67 -11.17 -7.82 -12.97
CA VAL A 67 -11.46 -8.17 -11.58
C VAL A 67 -10.60 -9.36 -11.17
N TYR A 68 -9.78 -9.17 -10.14
CA TYR A 68 -9.05 -10.24 -9.47
C TYR A 68 -9.95 -10.90 -8.40
N TYR A 69 -9.86 -12.23 -8.30
CA TYR A 69 -10.59 -13.04 -7.32
C TYR A 69 -9.59 -13.74 -6.42
N GLY A 70 -9.45 -13.25 -5.20
CA GLY A 70 -8.50 -13.77 -4.23
C GLY A 70 -9.19 -14.62 -3.16
N THR A 71 -8.45 -15.58 -2.61
CA THR A 71 -9.02 -16.63 -1.75
C THR A 71 -8.58 -16.53 -0.30
N ALA A 72 -7.55 -15.73 0.01
CA ALA A 72 -6.99 -15.61 1.37
C ALA A 72 -6.73 -16.98 2.02
N ALA A 73 -6.25 -17.94 1.22
CA ALA A 73 -5.95 -19.28 1.69
C ALA A 73 -4.69 -19.29 2.55
N SER A 74 -4.65 -20.04 3.65
CA SER A 74 -3.46 -20.08 4.52
C SER A 74 -2.20 -20.56 3.78
N ALA A 75 -1.02 -20.24 4.33
CA ALA A 75 0.26 -20.71 3.79
C ALA A 75 0.38 -22.26 3.75
N ALA A 76 -0.44 -22.98 4.51
CA ALA A 76 -0.52 -24.44 4.43
C ALA A 76 -1.11 -24.93 3.08
N ASN A 77 -1.97 -24.12 2.46
CA ASN A 77 -2.59 -24.37 1.16
C ASN A 77 -1.82 -23.71 0.00
N TYR A 78 -0.54 -23.38 0.24
CA TYR A 78 0.35 -22.83 -0.76
C TYR A 78 0.62 -23.88 -1.86
N GLY A 79 0.41 -23.50 -3.13
CA GLY A 79 0.45 -24.43 -4.27
C GLY A 79 -0.88 -24.54 -5.03
N GLY A 80 -1.95 -23.94 -4.49
CA GLY A 80 -3.21 -23.73 -5.19
C GLY A 80 -4.28 -24.78 -4.88
N TYR A 81 -5.47 -24.48 -5.37
CA TYR A 81 -6.61 -25.39 -5.38
C TYR A 81 -6.40 -26.41 -6.51
N GLY A 82 -6.16 -27.68 -6.18
CA GLY A 82 -6.11 -28.75 -7.17
C GLY A 82 -7.50 -29.06 -7.73
N GLY A 83 -7.65 -29.13 -9.06
CA GLY A 83 -8.90 -29.47 -9.76
C GLY A 83 -9.57 -28.29 -10.48
N ASN A 84 -10.68 -28.56 -11.17
CA ASN A 84 -11.49 -27.60 -11.96
C ASN A 84 -12.17 -26.46 -11.13
N ALA A 85 -11.64 -26.13 -9.96
CA ALA A 85 -12.21 -25.10 -9.11
C ALA A 85 -11.90 -23.70 -9.68
N SER A 86 -12.95 -22.94 -10.01
CA SER A 86 -12.80 -21.56 -10.44
C SER A 86 -12.38 -20.69 -9.26
N LYS A 87 -11.33 -19.87 -9.43
CA LYS A 87 -10.93 -18.86 -8.41
C LYS A 87 -12.10 -17.95 -8.01
N LYS A 88 -13.02 -17.69 -8.94
CA LYS A 88 -14.23 -16.90 -8.73
C LYS A 88 -15.16 -17.52 -7.67
N ASP A 89 -15.32 -18.83 -7.67
CA ASP A 89 -16.25 -19.52 -6.75
C ASP A 89 -15.65 -19.65 -5.34
N ALA A 90 -14.32 -19.69 -5.25
CA ALA A 90 -13.58 -19.72 -3.99
C ALA A 90 -13.19 -18.32 -3.48
N ALA A 91 -13.62 -17.25 -4.15
CA ALA A 91 -13.21 -15.89 -3.84
C ALA A 91 -13.75 -15.47 -2.47
N GLU A 92 -12.86 -14.91 -1.65
CA GLU A 92 -13.23 -14.25 -0.40
C GLU A 92 -13.20 -12.73 -0.53
N TYR A 93 -12.48 -12.22 -1.52
CA TYR A 93 -12.41 -10.80 -1.84
C TYR A 93 -12.17 -10.60 -3.34
N VAL A 94 -12.45 -9.39 -3.79
CA VAL A 94 -12.16 -8.94 -5.15
C VAL A 94 -11.63 -7.52 -5.15
N TYR A 95 -10.80 -7.20 -6.13
CA TYR A 95 -10.40 -5.84 -6.49
C TYR A 95 -10.12 -5.77 -7.99
N GLU A 96 -10.15 -4.57 -8.56
CA GLU A 96 -9.78 -4.34 -9.94
C GLU A 96 -8.27 -4.25 -10.08
N VAL A 97 -7.72 -4.73 -11.19
CA VAL A 97 -6.30 -4.66 -11.56
C VAL A 97 -6.22 -4.06 -12.95
N PRO A 98 -5.34 -3.09 -13.23
CA PRO A 98 -5.21 -2.54 -14.57
C PRO A 98 -4.68 -3.61 -15.54
N GLU A 99 -5.14 -3.54 -16.78
CA GLU A 99 -4.63 -4.40 -17.83
C GLU A 99 -3.12 -4.15 -18.04
N GLY A 100 -2.38 -5.23 -18.30
CA GLY A 100 -0.93 -5.19 -18.46
C GLY A 100 -0.13 -5.24 -17.15
N TRP A 101 -0.77 -5.09 -15.98
CA TRP A 101 -0.10 -5.35 -14.70
C TRP A 101 0.19 -6.84 -14.52
N LYS A 102 1.35 -7.13 -13.92
CA LYS A 102 1.83 -8.50 -13.71
C LYS A 102 1.61 -8.93 -12.27
N GLU A 103 1.08 -10.13 -12.08
CA GLU A 103 1.03 -10.77 -10.77
C GLU A 103 2.45 -11.17 -10.37
N ARG A 104 2.88 -10.77 -9.17
CA ARG A 104 4.09 -11.30 -8.54
C ARG A 104 3.72 -12.62 -7.87
N LEU A 105 4.56 -13.64 -8.06
CA LEU A 105 4.42 -14.86 -7.30
C LEU A 105 4.79 -14.59 -5.84
N VAL A 106 3.77 -14.56 -4.98
CA VAL A 106 3.94 -14.48 -3.52
C VAL A 106 4.44 -15.83 -3.03
N SER A 107 5.46 -15.86 -2.18
CA SER A 107 6.04 -17.10 -1.65
C SER A 107 5.28 -17.65 -0.43
N LYS A 108 5.50 -18.93 -0.11
CA LYS A 108 4.94 -19.56 1.11
C LYS A 108 5.40 -18.84 2.38
N VAL A 109 6.64 -18.35 2.37
CA VAL A 109 7.24 -17.62 3.50
C VAL A 109 6.51 -16.31 3.69
N GLU A 110 6.40 -15.47 2.65
CA GLU A 110 5.67 -14.20 2.72
C GLU A 110 4.24 -14.42 3.21
N LYS A 111 3.50 -15.31 2.55
CA LYS A 111 2.13 -15.67 2.95
C LYS A 111 2.04 -16.11 4.42
N GLY A 112 3.06 -16.78 4.95
CA GLY A 112 3.11 -17.24 6.34
C GLY A 112 3.54 -16.16 7.34
N THR A 113 4.34 -15.18 6.92
CA THR A 113 4.94 -14.18 7.82
C THR A 113 4.17 -12.86 7.88
N ASN A 114 3.76 -12.32 6.73
CA ASN A 114 3.06 -11.03 6.64
C ASN A 114 1.63 -11.18 6.08
N GLY A 115 1.22 -12.40 5.72
CA GLY A 115 -0.12 -12.68 5.24
C GLY A 115 -0.38 -12.22 3.81
N THR A 116 0.64 -11.87 3.01
CA THR A 116 0.44 -11.51 1.60
C THR A 116 -0.25 -12.65 0.85
N ASP A 117 -1.39 -12.36 0.21
CA ASP A 117 -2.15 -13.31 -0.60
C ASP A 117 -1.95 -13.07 -2.09
N SER A 118 -1.91 -11.80 -2.48
CA SER A 118 -1.77 -11.38 -3.87
C SER A 118 -0.97 -10.08 -3.97
N GLU A 119 -0.24 -9.92 -5.06
CA GLU A 119 0.47 -8.69 -5.39
C GLU A 119 0.54 -8.53 -6.91
N PHE A 120 0.22 -7.32 -7.38
CA PHE A 120 0.33 -6.90 -8.76
C PHE A 120 1.18 -5.66 -8.87
N PHE A 121 1.96 -5.56 -9.93
CA PHE A 121 2.79 -4.39 -10.19
C PHE A 121 2.72 -3.96 -11.65
N ASN A 122 2.95 -2.68 -11.87
CA ASN A 122 3.09 -2.14 -13.21
C ASN A 122 4.47 -2.54 -13.77
N PRO A 123 4.57 -3.36 -14.83
CA PRO A 123 5.87 -3.78 -15.36
C PRO A 123 6.71 -2.63 -15.93
N ARG A 124 6.07 -1.51 -16.29
CA ARG A 124 6.73 -0.29 -16.77
C ARG A 124 7.19 0.61 -15.60
N LYS A 125 6.51 0.52 -14.45
CA LYS A 125 6.74 1.31 -13.25
C LYS A 125 6.78 0.36 -12.05
N ARG A 126 7.85 -0.43 -11.92
CA ARG A 126 7.89 -1.58 -10.98
C ARG A 126 7.61 -1.24 -9.52
N SER A 127 7.79 0.01 -9.13
CA SER A 127 7.53 0.50 -7.77
C SER A 127 6.07 0.85 -7.53
N GLU A 128 5.27 1.00 -8.59
CA GLU A 128 3.80 1.13 -8.54
C GLU A 128 3.21 -0.29 -8.43
N ARG A 129 2.57 -0.56 -7.29
CA ARG A 129 2.04 -1.89 -6.97
C ARG A 129 0.78 -1.81 -6.13
N GLU A 130 0.00 -2.88 -6.21
CA GLU A 130 -1.09 -3.15 -5.29
C GLU A 130 -0.92 -4.56 -4.72
N TYR A 131 -1.28 -4.74 -3.46
CA TYR A 131 -1.20 -6.05 -2.82
C TYR A 131 -2.26 -6.18 -1.75
N LEU A 132 -2.60 -7.42 -1.40
CA LEU A 132 -3.50 -7.70 -0.31
C LEU A 132 -2.83 -8.63 0.69
N THR A 133 -2.95 -8.27 1.97
CA THR A 133 -2.63 -9.16 3.08
C THR A 133 -3.89 -9.58 3.82
N PHE A 134 -3.84 -10.75 4.47
CA PHE A 134 -4.90 -11.17 5.38
C PHE A 134 -4.31 -11.76 6.66
N LEU A 135 -5.06 -11.61 7.75
CA LEU A 135 -4.77 -12.20 9.05
C LEU A 135 -6.00 -12.94 9.55
N ALA A 136 -5.86 -14.23 9.88
CA ALA A 136 -6.96 -15.03 10.42
C ALA A 136 -7.14 -14.79 11.93
N GLY A 137 -8.35 -15.07 12.44
CA GLY A 137 -8.67 -14.94 13.87
C GLY A 137 -9.28 -13.61 14.28
N PHE A 138 -9.56 -12.72 13.31
CA PHE A 138 -10.13 -11.39 13.56
C PHE A 138 -11.61 -11.35 13.20
N ARG A 139 -12.47 -11.12 14.20
CA ARG A 139 -13.93 -11.03 14.03
C ARG A 139 -14.44 -9.60 13.84
N ALA A 140 -13.65 -8.63 14.27
CA ALA A 140 -13.98 -7.21 14.22
C ALA A 140 -12.68 -6.42 14.06
N LEU A 141 -12.78 -5.19 13.55
CA LEU A 141 -11.66 -4.27 13.51
C LEU A 141 -11.38 -3.73 14.92
N ALA A 142 -10.11 -3.51 15.23
CA ALA A 142 -9.73 -2.70 16.39
C ALA A 142 -10.13 -1.22 16.16
N PRO A 143 -9.92 -0.31 17.13
CA PRO A 143 -10.08 1.12 16.85
C PRO A 143 -9.21 1.58 15.68
N VAL A 144 -9.71 2.51 14.86
CA VAL A 144 -9.07 2.94 13.60
C VAL A 144 -7.59 3.31 13.75
N GLY A 145 -7.20 3.98 14.83
CA GLY A 145 -5.79 4.35 15.08
C GLY A 145 -4.87 3.15 15.32
N ALA A 146 -5.37 2.06 15.94
CA ALA A 146 -4.55 0.91 16.29
C ALA A 146 -4.36 -0.08 15.15
N VAL A 147 -5.30 -0.13 14.20
CA VAL A 147 -5.25 -1.12 13.10
C VAL A 147 -4.03 -0.90 12.20
N LEU A 148 -3.76 0.36 11.83
CA LEU A 148 -2.62 0.68 10.96
C LEU A 148 -1.28 0.34 11.62
N ASP A 149 -1.10 0.72 12.89
CA ASP A 149 0.12 0.42 13.66
C ASP A 149 0.35 -1.10 13.77
N ASN A 150 -0.72 -1.87 14.01
CA ASN A 150 -0.64 -3.33 14.09
C ASN A 150 -0.26 -3.98 12.76
N LEU A 151 -0.75 -3.45 11.63
CA LEU A 151 -0.36 -3.93 10.30
C LEU A 151 1.13 -3.69 10.03
N ALA A 152 1.63 -2.51 10.42
CA ALA A 152 3.03 -2.12 10.23
C ALA A 152 4.03 -3.01 10.99
N LEU A 153 3.60 -3.71 12.06
CA LEU A 153 4.46 -4.67 12.77
C LEU A 153 4.95 -5.83 11.87
N SER A 154 4.21 -6.14 10.81
CA SER A 154 4.52 -7.21 9.86
C SER A 154 4.99 -6.71 8.49
N ASP A 155 5.03 -5.40 8.28
CA ASP A 155 5.43 -4.76 7.03
C ASP A 155 6.40 -3.61 7.32
N VAL A 156 7.69 -3.90 7.18
CA VAL A 156 8.77 -2.93 7.42
C VAL A 156 8.67 -1.74 6.47
N GLY A 157 8.21 -1.95 5.22
CA GLY A 157 8.05 -0.85 4.27
C GLY A 157 6.94 0.10 4.68
N LEU A 158 5.83 -0.43 5.20
CA LEU A 158 4.77 0.37 5.78
C LEU A 158 5.25 1.11 7.05
N GLN A 159 6.00 0.43 7.92
CA GLN A 159 6.57 1.03 9.13
C GLN A 159 7.45 2.24 8.81
N ASP A 160 8.37 2.08 7.85
CA ASP A 160 9.25 3.15 7.39
C ASP A 160 8.47 4.30 6.75
N GLN A 161 7.42 3.98 5.99
CA GLN A 161 6.57 4.99 5.37
C GLN A 161 5.79 5.79 6.42
N ILE A 162 5.21 5.14 7.43
CA ILE A 162 4.51 5.82 8.54
C ILE A 162 5.49 6.71 9.33
N ALA A 163 6.70 6.20 9.60
CA ALA A 163 7.71 6.95 10.34
C ALA A 163 8.23 8.20 9.59
N SER A 164 8.16 8.20 8.26
CA SER A 164 8.59 9.30 7.39
C SER A 164 7.43 10.11 6.79
N ALA A 165 6.18 9.85 7.20
CA ALA A 165 5.01 10.53 6.68
C ALA A 165 4.86 11.93 7.26
N ASP A 166 4.44 12.88 6.42
CA ASP A 166 4.03 14.21 6.87
C ASP A 166 2.70 14.14 7.65
N GLY A 167 1.90 13.11 7.37
CA GLY A 167 0.67 12.79 8.09
C GLY A 167 0.00 11.52 7.57
N VAL A 168 -0.88 10.97 8.42
CA VAL A 168 -1.75 9.84 8.08
C VAL A 168 -3.20 10.32 8.19
N LEU A 169 -3.94 10.24 7.10
CA LEU A 169 -5.38 10.45 7.12
C LEU A 169 -6.06 9.12 7.36
N SER A 170 -7.10 9.11 8.19
CA SER A 170 -7.92 7.93 8.44
C SER A 170 -9.39 8.27 8.32
N THR A 171 -10.14 7.44 7.62
CA THR A 171 -11.58 7.60 7.38
C THR A 171 -12.30 6.28 7.59
N GLU A 172 -13.50 6.32 8.14
CA GLU A 172 -14.39 5.17 8.20
C GLU A 172 -15.41 5.24 7.06
N ARG A 173 -15.52 4.14 6.31
CA ARG A 173 -16.54 3.96 5.27
C ARG A 173 -17.34 2.71 5.56
N ARG A 174 -18.65 2.76 5.28
CA ARG A 174 -19.48 1.56 5.17
C ARG A 174 -19.92 1.36 3.74
N ASP A 175 -19.95 0.13 3.28
CA ASP A 175 -20.56 -0.20 1.99
C ASP A 175 -22.09 -0.32 2.11
N GLY A 176 -22.76 -0.56 0.98
CA GLY A 176 -24.22 -0.74 0.94
C GLY A 176 -24.73 -1.96 1.73
N GLY A 177 -23.86 -2.93 2.05
CA GLY A 177 -24.15 -4.08 2.90
C GLY A 177 -23.90 -3.83 4.40
N GLY A 178 -23.40 -2.64 4.76
CA GLY A 178 -23.05 -2.28 6.13
C GLY A 178 -21.68 -2.78 6.60
N GLN A 179 -20.87 -3.38 5.71
CA GLN A 179 -19.50 -3.78 6.02
C GLN A 179 -18.65 -2.54 6.28
N LEU A 180 -17.93 -2.54 7.40
CA LEU A 180 -17.04 -1.45 7.80
C LEU A 180 -15.68 -1.61 7.14
N TYR A 181 -15.22 -0.51 6.53
CA TYR A 181 -13.89 -0.35 5.96
C TYR A 181 -13.21 0.84 6.65
N TYR A 182 -11.95 0.65 7.03
CA TYR A 182 -11.07 1.75 7.38
C TYR A 182 -10.18 2.07 6.21
N GLU A 183 -10.14 3.34 5.84
CA GLU A 183 -9.31 3.85 4.75
C GLU A 183 -8.22 4.73 5.34
N TYR A 184 -6.97 4.43 4.98
CA TYR A 184 -5.82 5.21 5.36
C TYR A 184 -5.14 5.77 4.11
N GLU A 185 -4.75 7.03 4.18
CA GLU A 185 -3.94 7.69 3.17
C GLU A 185 -2.66 8.18 3.83
N ILE A 186 -1.52 7.74 3.32
CA ILE A 186 -0.19 8.02 3.88
C ILE A 186 0.65 8.70 2.81
N ALA A 187 0.87 10.00 2.99
CA ALA A 187 1.80 10.78 2.18
C ALA A 187 3.19 10.73 2.82
N GLY A 188 4.05 9.85 2.30
CA GLY A 188 5.45 9.70 2.72
C GLY A 188 6.43 10.48 1.86
N ALA A 189 7.64 10.68 2.38
CA ALA A 189 8.71 11.38 1.66
C ALA A 189 9.10 10.71 0.32
N GLY A 190 9.01 9.38 0.25
CA GLY A 190 9.38 8.61 -0.95
C GLY A 190 8.20 8.03 -1.75
N ALA A 191 7.08 7.75 -1.08
CA ALA A 191 5.93 7.09 -1.68
C ALA A 191 4.62 7.49 -0.99
N HIS A 192 3.55 7.34 -1.76
CA HIS A 192 2.19 7.54 -1.31
C HIS A 192 1.48 6.18 -1.27
N SER A 193 0.76 5.90 -0.18
CA SER A 193 0.01 4.65 -0.04
C SER A 193 -1.43 4.89 0.39
N LEU A 194 -2.35 4.16 -0.25
CA LEU A 194 -3.74 4.01 0.14
C LEU A 194 -3.95 2.61 0.71
N ILE A 195 -4.63 2.52 1.85
CA ILE A 195 -4.82 1.25 2.56
C ILE A 195 -6.27 1.10 2.95
N SER A 196 -6.95 0.04 2.49
CA SER A 196 -8.32 -0.27 2.87
C SER A 196 -8.34 -1.53 3.71
N VAL A 197 -8.87 -1.44 4.93
CA VAL A 197 -8.88 -2.53 5.90
C VAL A 197 -10.31 -2.89 6.29
N THR A 198 -10.62 -4.18 6.30
CA THR A 198 -11.95 -4.69 6.69
C THR A 198 -11.83 -6.04 7.38
N CYS A 199 -12.85 -6.41 8.15
CA CYS A 199 -12.95 -7.74 8.76
C CYS A 199 -14.17 -8.47 8.21
N ALA A 200 -13.95 -9.66 7.66
CA ALA A 200 -14.99 -10.58 7.20
C ALA A 200 -14.54 -12.03 7.39
N ARG A 201 -15.46 -12.99 7.50
CA ARG A 201 -15.13 -14.44 7.58
C ARG A 201 -14.07 -14.81 8.64
N ASN A 202 -14.07 -14.12 9.79
CA ASN A 202 -13.06 -14.29 10.85
C ASN A 202 -11.62 -14.01 10.38
N LYS A 203 -11.46 -13.13 9.39
CA LYS A 203 -10.19 -12.64 8.87
C LYS A 203 -10.23 -11.12 8.76
N LEU A 204 -9.08 -10.49 9.01
CA LEU A 204 -8.80 -9.12 8.63
C LEU A 204 -8.18 -9.16 7.23
N TYR A 205 -8.66 -8.30 6.33
CA TYR A 205 -8.10 -8.09 5.00
C TYR A 205 -7.60 -6.65 4.92
N ALA A 206 -6.40 -6.46 4.39
CA ALA A 206 -5.83 -5.15 4.14
C ALA A 206 -5.34 -5.07 2.70
N HIS A 207 -5.98 -4.22 1.90
CA HIS A 207 -5.59 -3.92 0.52
C HIS A 207 -4.74 -2.66 0.52
N PHE A 208 -3.59 -2.73 -0.16
CA PHE A 208 -2.60 -1.69 -0.25
C PHE A 208 -2.43 -1.30 -1.71
N VAL A 209 -2.45 0.00 -2.00
CA VAL A 209 -2.06 0.57 -3.28
C VAL A 209 -0.96 1.57 -3.00
N THR A 210 0.23 1.35 -3.56
CA THR A 210 1.40 2.18 -3.30
C THR A 210 2.11 2.58 -4.59
N ALA A 211 2.55 3.82 -4.64
CA ALA A 211 3.32 4.36 -5.74
C ALA A 211 4.34 5.39 -5.24
N PRO A 212 5.53 5.49 -5.86
CA PRO A 212 6.42 6.61 -5.58
C PRO A 212 5.77 7.94 -5.99
N ASN A 213 6.16 9.03 -5.35
CA ASN A 213 5.49 10.33 -5.51
C ASN A 213 5.37 10.84 -6.97
N PRO A 214 6.36 10.63 -7.86
CA PRO A 214 6.22 11.01 -9.27
C PRO A 214 5.15 10.21 -10.03
N GLU A 215 5.06 8.90 -9.76
CA GLU A 215 4.04 8.02 -10.34
C GLU A 215 2.67 8.31 -9.73
N TRP A 216 2.60 8.49 -8.41
CA TRP A 216 1.37 8.90 -7.72
C TRP A 216 0.73 10.12 -8.38
N SER A 217 1.52 11.18 -8.60
CA SER A 217 1.01 12.43 -9.19
C SER A 217 0.50 12.25 -10.62
N ARG A 218 0.97 11.24 -11.35
CA ARG A 218 0.58 10.96 -12.74
C ARG A 218 -0.65 10.05 -12.82
N ASP A 219 -0.72 9.06 -11.94
CA ASP A 219 -1.67 7.96 -12.01
C ASP A 219 -2.68 7.97 -10.85
N GLU A 220 -2.78 9.08 -10.10
CA GLU A 220 -3.61 9.21 -8.89
C GLU A 220 -5.04 8.69 -9.09
N ALA A 221 -5.68 9.06 -10.19
CA ALA A 221 -7.04 8.64 -10.51
C ALA A 221 -7.17 7.11 -10.66
N VAL A 222 -6.17 6.47 -11.28
CA VAL A 222 -6.10 5.02 -11.43
C VAL A 222 -5.87 4.38 -10.06
N LEU A 223 -4.90 4.86 -9.30
CA LEU A 223 -4.55 4.31 -7.98
C LEU A 223 -5.70 4.42 -6.98
N ARG A 224 -6.41 5.55 -6.95
CA ARG A 224 -7.62 5.73 -6.14
C ARG A 224 -8.74 4.79 -6.56
N ARG A 225 -8.91 4.54 -7.88
CA ARG A 225 -9.88 3.56 -8.37
C ARG A 225 -9.54 2.15 -7.91
N LEU A 226 -8.27 1.73 -8.00
CA LEU A 226 -7.83 0.41 -7.50
C LEU A 226 -8.17 0.25 -6.02
N HIS A 227 -7.84 1.27 -5.22
CA HIS A 227 -8.14 1.28 -3.80
C HIS A 227 -9.65 1.19 -3.50
N GLN A 228 -10.48 1.95 -4.21
CA GLN A 228 -11.94 1.96 -4.03
C GLN A 228 -12.62 0.68 -4.53
N SER A 229 -11.98 -0.05 -5.45
CA SER A 229 -12.54 -1.27 -6.02
C SER A 229 -12.56 -2.46 -5.05
N PHE A 230 -11.74 -2.39 -3.99
CA PHE A 230 -11.58 -3.48 -3.04
C PHE A 230 -12.86 -3.72 -2.23
N LYS A 231 -13.30 -4.98 -2.23
CA LYS A 231 -14.41 -5.45 -1.40
C LYS A 231 -14.25 -6.92 -1.03
N THR A 232 -14.79 -7.30 0.12
CA THR A 232 -14.97 -8.70 0.49
C THR A 232 -16.22 -9.27 -0.18
N VAL A 233 -16.17 -10.56 -0.52
CA VAL A 233 -17.32 -11.29 -1.07
C VAL A 233 -17.95 -12.08 0.07
N ASP A 234 -19.19 -11.75 0.39
CA ASP A 234 -19.97 -12.54 1.33
C ASP A 234 -20.60 -13.73 0.59
N PRO A 235 -20.36 -14.99 1.01
CA PRO A 235 -21.12 -16.12 0.48
C PRO A 235 -22.57 -16.13 1.00
N ALA A 236 -22.86 -15.44 2.11
CA ALA A 236 -24.21 -15.27 2.61
C ALA A 236 -24.80 -14.00 1.96
N GLY A 237 -25.84 -14.17 1.14
CA GLY A 237 -26.68 -13.05 0.74
C GLY A 237 -27.23 -12.29 1.96
N PRO A 238 -27.86 -11.11 1.75
CA PRO A 238 -28.33 -10.27 2.86
C PRO A 238 -29.10 -11.08 3.89
N PRO A 239 -28.91 -10.84 5.20
CA PRO A 239 -29.61 -11.58 6.23
C PRO A 239 -31.12 -11.52 5.95
N PRO A 240 -31.86 -12.64 6.08
CA PRO A 240 -33.30 -12.62 5.85
C PRO A 240 -33.91 -11.56 6.76
N ALA A 241 -34.63 -10.61 6.16
CA ALA A 241 -35.36 -9.60 6.90
C ALA A 241 -36.31 -10.31 7.86
N SER A 242 -36.07 -10.15 9.15
CA SER A 242 -37.00 -10.57 10.19
C SER A 242 -38.28 -9.77 9.98
N SER A 243 -39.32 -10.43 9.46
CA SER A 243 -40.69 -9.91 9.49
C SER A 243 -41.27 -10.00 10.88
#